data_AF-A0A197K3W8-F1
#
_entry.id   AF-A0A197K3W8-F1
#
_cell.length_a   1.000
_cell.length_b   1.000
_cell.length_c   1.000
_cell.angle_alpha   90.00
_cell.angle_beta   90.00
_cell.angle_gamma   90.00
#
_symmetry.space_group_name_H-M   'P 1'
#
loop_
_entity.id
_entity.type
_entity.pdbx_description
1 polymer ?
#
loop_
_entity_poly.entity_id
_entity_poly.type
_entity_poly.pdbx_seq_one_letter_code
_entity_poly.pdbx_strand_id
1 'polypeptide(L)'
;MCALMIAGKLEEPAGTLGTYNLCQLCDLYSTREIANMEVDILKALKFEILVASATGFSDYIQRAIVDHEETRQLIDFLCDLSLISHHFLEFNTCQIAAAAVWISLCAIGLDWNEDLAILTGYSRNDLSPCSVVFSDLVLSTDNPLDLRATLNFRYPVDQTMATLRTVLAR
;
A
#
# COMPACT_ATOMS: atom_id res chain seq x y z
N MET A 1 -5.82 0.82 -16.24
CA MET A 1 -5.89 -0.44 -17.01
C MET A 1 -4.58 -0.82 -17.68
N CYS A 2 -4.04 -0.02 -18.60
CA CYS A 2 -2.77 -0.36 -19.24
C CYS A 2 -1.61 -0.49 -18.22
N ALA A 3 -1.54 0.41 -17.22
CA ALA A 3 -0.61 0.28 -16.10
C ALA A 3 -0.78 -1.04 -15.32
N LEU A 4 -2.03 -1.48 -15.08
CA LEU A 4 -2.32 -2.77 -14.44
C LEU A 4 -1.86 -3.96 -15.30
N MET A 5 -2.01 -3.88 -16.62
CA MET A 5 -1.50 -4.88 -17.56
C MET A 5 0.03 -5.00 -17.49
N ILE A 6 0.73 -3.85 -17.47
CA ILE A 6 2.19 -3.80 -17.41
C ILE A 6 2.66 -4.39 -16.08
N ALA A 7 2.04 -4.03 -14.96
CA ALA A 7 2.32 -4.62 -13.65
C ALA A 7 2.06 -6.13 -13.63
N GLY A 8 0.92 -6.59 -14.15
CA GLY A 8 0.60 -8.02 -14.24
C GLY A 8 1.60 -8.81 -15.10
N LYS A 9 2.09 -8.24 -16.20
CA LYS A 9 3.17 -8.86 -17.01
C LYS A 9 4.51 -8.96 -16.25
N LEU A 10 4.74 -8.10 -15.26
CA LEU A 10 5.97 -8.06 -14.49
C LEU A 10 5.93 -9.01 -13.28
N GLU A 11 4.80 -9.04 -12.56
CA GLU A 11 4.69 -9.76 -11.28
C GLU A 11 4.03 -11.14 -11.41
N GLU A 12 3.15 -11.36 -12.40
CA GLU A 12 2.44 -12.63 -12.51
C GLU A 12 3.17 -13.64 -13.42
N PRO A 13 3.44 -14.87 -12.94
CA PRO A 13 4.16 -15.89 -13.72
C PRO A 13 3.37 -16.44 -14.92
N ALA A 14 2.05 -16.22 -14.98
CA ALA A 14 1.16 -16.78 -16.01
C ALA A 14 0.57 -15.73 -16.98
N GLY A 15 0.89 -14.44 -16.83
CA GLY A 15 0.40 -13.39 -17.75
C GLY A 15 -1.12 -13.37 -17.88
N THR A 16 -1.85 -13.48 -16.76
CA THR A 16 -3.30 -13.69 -16.73
C THR A 16 -4.07 -12.50 -17.31
N LEU A 17 -3.50 -11.29 -17.19
CA LEU A 17 -4.02 -10.07 -17.82
C LEU A 17 -3.31 -9.78 -19.15
N GLY A 18 -3.76 -10.46 -20.21
CA GLY A 18 -3.41 -10.11 -21.60
C GLY A 18 -4.24 -8.94 -22.15
N THR A 19 -3.81 -8.37 -23.28
CA THR A 19 -4.53 -7.31 -24.00
C THR A 19 -5.96 -7.71 -24.35
N TYR A 20 -6.15 -8.98 -24.76
CA TYR A 20 -7.46 -9.54 -25.08
C TYR A 20 -8.40 -9.58 -23.88
N ASN A 21 -7.91 -10.04 -22.72
CA ASN A 21 -8.71 -10.15 -21.50
C ASN A 21 -9.14 -8.75 -21.01
N LEU A 22 -8.27 -7.74 -21.14
CA LEU A 22 -8.62 -6.35 -20.81
C LEU A 22 -9.61 -5.73 -21.79
N CYS A 23 -9.50 -6.00 -23.08
CA CYS A 23 -10.51 -5.60 -24.05
C CYS A 23 -11.88 -6.19 -23.69
N GLN A 24 -11.94 -7.49 -23.35
CA GLN A 24 -13.19 -8.14 -22.95
C GLN A 24 -13.76 -7.60 -21.63
N LEU A 25 -12.91 -7.23 -20.68
CA LEU A 25 -13.36 -6.75 -19.37
C LEU A 25 -14.05 -5.38 -19.47
N CYS A 26 -13.61 -4.53 -20.40
CA CYS A 26 -14.01 -3.13 -20.42
C CYS A 26 -14.77 -2.69 -21.66
N ASP A 27 -14.66 -3.41 -22.80
CA ASP A 27 -15.41 -3.16 -24.05
C ASP A 27 -15.35 -1.71 -24.59
N LEU A 28 -14.41 -0.90 -24.07
CA LEU A 28 -14.26 0.53 -24.36
C LEU A 28 -13.06 0.83 -25.26
N TYR A 29 -12.12 -0.10 -25.38
CA TYR A 29 -10.85 0.10 -26.10
C TYR A 29 -10.51 -1.10 -26.98
N SER A 30 -10.03 -0.81 -28.19
CA SER A 30 -9.49 -1.82 -29.10
C SER A 30 -8.12 -2.32 -28.66
N THR A 31 -7.75 -3.53 -29.11
CA THR A 31 -6.43 -4.11 -28.83
C THR A 31 -5.28 -3.22 -29.32
N ARG A 32 -5.49 -2.51 -30.43
CA ARG A 32 -4.49 -1.57 -30.99
C ARG A 32 -4.31 -0.34 -30.10
N GLU A 33 -5.38 0.20 -29.53
CA GLU A 33 -5.30 1.33 -28.60
C GLU A 33 -4.59 0.95 -27.30
N ILE A 34 -4.89 -0.24 -26.75
CA ILE A 34 -4.21 -0.73 -25.54
C ILE A 34 -2.71 -0.95 -25.81
N ALA A 35 -2.34 -1.51 -26.96
CA ALA A 35 -0.94 -1.72 -27.33
C ALA A 35 -0.19 -0.40 -27.54
N ASN A 36 -0.82 0.60 -28.15
CA ASN A 36 -0.21 1.93 -28.30
C ASN A 36 -0.01 2.59 -26.93
N MET A 37 -1.02 2.52 -26.06
CA MET A 37 -0.95 3.05 -24.69
C MET A 37 0.15 2.37 -23.86
N GLU A 38 0.37 1.07 -24.05
CA GLU A 38 1.45 0.32 -23.38
C GLU A 38 2.81 0.90 -23.76
N VAL A 39 3.04 1.09 -25.06
CA VAL A 39 4.29 1.67 -25.57
C VAL A 39 4.48 3.10 -25.05
N ASP A 40 3.43 3.91 -25.02
CA ASP A 40 3.50 5.28 -24.56
C ASP A 40 3.82 5.39 -23.06
N ILE A 41 3.20 4.54 -22.23
CA ILE A 41 3.50 4.46 -20.79
C ILE A 41 4.94 4.03 -20.55
N LEU A 42 5.41 2.97 -21.21
CA LEU A 42 6.77 2.46 -21.04
C LEU A 42 7.82 3.49 -21.47
N LYS A 43 7.56 4.22 -22.56
CA LYS A 43 8.43 5.32 -23.00
C LYS A 43 8.43 6.48 -22.03
N ALA A 44 7.26 6.88 -21.50
CA ALA A 44 7.16 7.95 -20.53
C ALA A 44 7.93 7.63 -19.24
N LEU A 45 7.90 6.37 -18.80
CA LEU A 45 8.66 5.86 -17.66
C LEU A 45 10.11 5.53 -17.98
N LYS A 46 10.58 5.70 -19.23
CA LYS A 46 11.92 5.29 -19.68
C LYS A 46 12.26 3.84 -19.34
N PHE A 47 11.25 2.97 -19.28
CA PHE A 47 11.37 1.57 -18.84
C PHE A 47 11.83 1.38 -17.38
N GLU A 48 11.79 2.41 -16.55
CA GLU A 48 12.06 2.35 -15.09
C GLU A 48 10.82 1.87 -14.33
N ILE A 49 10.43 0.61 -14.56
CA ILE A 49 9.19 0.01 -14.00
C ILE A 49 9.42 -0.85 -12.74
N LEU A 50 10.69 -1.12 -12.39
CA LEU A 50 11.07 -1.87 -11.19
C LEU A 50 11.11 -0.93 -9.99
N VAL A 51 9.94 -0.56 -9.47
CA VAL A 51 9.81 0.30 -8.29
C VAL A 51 9.43 -0.55 -7.08
N ALA A 52 10.10 -0.34 -5.95
CA ALA A 52 9.78 -1.03 -4.71
C ALA A 52 8.48 -0.49 -4.09
N SER A 53 7.54 -1.39 -3.82
CA SER A 53 6.27 -1.08 -3.17
C SER A 53 6.44 -0.90 -1.65
N ALA A 54 5.50 -0.17 -1.03
CA ALA A 54 5.45 -0.07 0.43
C ALA A 54 5.29 -1.46 1.08
N THR A 55 4.52 -2.36 0.48
CA THR A 55 4.35 -3.75 0.92
C THR A 55 5.66 -4.54 0.88
N GLY A 56 6.46 -4.38 -0.18
CA GLY A 56 7.76 -5.03 -0.29
C GLY A 56 8.76 -4.54 0.77
N PHE A 57 8.75 -3.24 1.08
CA PHE A 57 9.54 -2.71 2.19
C PHE A 57 9.02 -3.15 3.56
N SER A 58 7.70 -3.25 3.74
CA SER A 58 7.16 -3.72 5.00
C SER A 58 7.54 -5.17 5.27
N ASP A 59 7.59 -6.03 4.26
CA ASP A 59 8.05 -7.42 4.40
C ASP A 59 9.50 -7.50 4.89
N TYR A 60 10.35 -6.56 4.44
CA TYR A 60 11.72 -6.48 4.90
C TYR A 60 11.79 -6.09 6.38
N ILE A 61 11.03 -5.07 6.80
CA ILE A 61 11.00 -4.60 8.19
C ILE A 61 10.35 -5.65 9.10
N GLN A 62 9.31 -6.35 8.62
CA GLN A 62 8.60 -7.39 9.35
C GLN A 62 9.51 -8.56 9.77
N ARG A 63 10.57 -8.86 9.01
CA ARG A 63 11.55 -9.89 9.38
C ARG A 63 12.38 -9.54 10.62
N ALA A 64 12.43 -8.26 10.98
CA ALA A 64 13.17 -7.77 12.15
C ALA A 64 12.30 -7.65 13.42
N ILE A 65 10.98 -7.85 13.31
CA ILE A 65 10.04 -7.82 14.44
C ILE A 65 9.49 -9.21 14.74
N VAL A 66 8.91 -9.38 15.92
CA VAL A 66 8.21 -10.61 16.27
C VAL A 66 6.92 -10.70 15.43
N ASP A 67 6.77 -11.80 14.72
CA ASP A 67 5.63 -12.02 13.82
C ASP A 67 4.35 -12.28 14.62
N HIS A 68 3.43 -11.32 14.57
CA HIS A 68 2.07 -11.44 15.07
C HIS A 68 1.12 -11.28 13.89
N GLU A 69 0.22 -12.25 13.69
CA GLU A 69 -0.72 -12.27 12.56
C GLU A 69 -1.58 -10.99 12.49
N GLU A 70 -2.04 -10.51 13.65
CA GLU A 70 -2.81 -9.26 13.76
C GLU A 70 -1.99 -8.04 13.32
N THR A 71 -0.69 -8.00 13.66
CA THR A 71 0.22 -6.93 13.26
C THR A 71 0.51 -6.97 11.76
N ARG A 72 0.76 -8.16 11.18
CA ARG A 72 0.98 -8.31 9.73
C ARG A 72 -0.24 -7.84 8.94
N GLN A 73 -1.44 -8.28 9.33
CA GLN A 73 -2.67 -7.86 8.67
C GLN A 73 -2.87 -6.34 8.72
N LEU A 74 -2.55 -5.73 9.86
CA LEU A 74 -2.67 -4.28 10.04
C LEU A 74 -1.65 -3.51 9.19
N ILE A 75 -0.43 -4.01 9.08
CA ILE A 75 0.63 -3.43 8.23
C ILE A 75 0.19 -3.45 6.77
N ASP A 76 -0.26 -4.61 6.27
CA ASP A 76 -0.67 -4.74 4.88
C ASP A 76 -1.89 -3.86 4.58
N PHE A 77 -2.85 -3.78 5.51
CA PHE A 77 -4.00 -2.90 5.39
C PHE A 77 -3.60 -1.43 5.30
N LEU A 78 -2.67 -0.96 6.15
CA LEU A 78 -2.18 0.42 6.13
C LEU A 78 -1.39 0.71 4.83
N CYS A 79 -0.60 -0.25 4.35
CA CYS A 79 0.07 -0.12 3.06
C CYS A 79 -0.93 0.02 1.91
N ASP A 80 -1.96 -0.82 1.85
CA ASP A 80 -3.01 -0.75 0.83
C ASP A 80 -3.85 0.54 0.97
N LEU A 81 -4.12 0.99 2.19
CA LEU A 81 -4.80 2.25 2.46
C LEU A 81 -4.00 3.46 1.95
N SER A 82 -2.67 3.43 2.06
CA SER A 82 -1.81 4.51 1.57
C SER A 82 -1.92 4.74 0.06
N LEU A 83 -2.27 3.70 -0.72
CA LEU A 83 -2.45 3.79 -2.17
C LEU A 83 -3.76 4.48 -2.57
N ILE A 84 -4.73 4.59 -1.66
CA ILE A 84 -6.03 5.18 -1.92
C ILE A 84 -5.96 6.72 -1.83
N SER A 85 -5.09 7.26 -0.99
CA SER A 85 -4.99 8.69 -0.72
C SER A 85 -3.76 9.33 -1.37
N HIS A 86 -3.99 10.40 -2.12
CA HIS A 86 -2.93 11.17 -2.77
C HIS A 86 -1.99 11.89 -1.78
N HIS A 87 -2.40 12.09 -0.52
CA HIS A 87 -1.57 12.72 0.50
C HIS A 87 -0.28 11.93 0.78
N PHE A 88 -0.27 10.62 0.49
CA PHE A 88 0.93 9.79 0.67
C PHE A 88 2.00 9.98 -0.41
N LEU A 89 1.70 10.71 -1.50
CA LEU A 89 2.68 11.01 -2.55
C LEU A 89 3.83 11.92 -2.06
N GLU A 90 3.67 12.58 -0.92
CA GLU A 90 4.70 13.40 -0.29
C GLU A 90 5.77 12.55 0.44
N PHE A 91 5.49 11.25 0.65
CA PHE A 91 6.38 10.33 1.37
C PHE A 91 6.95 9.26 0.44
N ASN A 92 8.16 8.80 0.76
CA ASN A 92 8.76 7.67 0.07
C ASN A 92 8.11 6.35 0.50
N THR A 93 8.09 5.34 -0.37
CA THR A 93 7.50 4.02 -0.07
C THR A 93 8.11 3.34 1.16
N CYS A 94 9.41 3.53 1.42
CA CYS A 94 10.06 3.05 2.66
C CYS A 94 9.48 3.72 3.92
N GLN A 95 9.25 5.04 3.87
CA GLN A 95 8.75 5.82 5.00
C GLN A 95 7.31 5.46 5.32
N ILE A 96 6.49 5.26 4.28
CA ILE A 96 5.11 4.76 4.40
C ILE A 96 5.12 3.37 5.07
N ALA A 97 5.96 2.45 4.59
CA ALA A 97 6.09 1.11 5.16
C ALA A 97 6.53 1.14 6.63
N ALA A 98 7.53 1.96 6.97
CA ALA A 98 8.00 2.12 8.34
C ALA A 98 6.92 2.72 9.26
N ALA A 99 6.17 3.73 8.78
CA ALA A 99 5.06 4.32 9.53
C ALA A 99 3.93 3.30 9.74
N ALA A 100 3.59 2.48 8.73
CA ALA A 100 2.60 1.42 8.85
C ALA A 100 3.01 0.36 9.90
N VAL A 101 4.28 -0.04 9.90
CA VAL A 101 4.85 -0.93 10.93
C VAL A 101 4.76 -0.28 12.30
N TRP A 102 5.16 0.98 12.44
CA TRP A 102 5.14 1.67 13.73
C TRP A 102 3.73 1.78 14.31
N ILE A 103 2.73 2.20 13.52
CA ILE A 103 1.33 2.25 13.95
C ILE A 103 0.85 0.86 14.39
N SER A 104 1.26 -0.18 13.67
CA SER A 104 0.87 -1.55 14.00
C SER A 104 1.53 -2.09 15.27
N LEU A 105 2.77 -1.67 15.54
CA LEU A 105 3.44 -1.93 16.82
C LEU A 105 2.72 -1.23 17.98
N CYS A 106 2.28 0.02 17.78
CA CYS A 106 1.50 0.74 18.79
C CYS A 106 0.17 0.03 19.11
N ALA A 107 -0.43 -0.67 18.14
CA ALA A 107 -1.64 -1.47 18.36
C ALA A 107 -1.46 -2.61 19.37
N ILE A 108 -0.25 -3.17 19.44
CA ILE A 108 0.09 -4.23 20.42
C ILE A 108 0.83 -3.68 21.65
N GLY A 109 0.89 -2.36 21.81
CA GLY A 109 1.53 -1.69 22.96
C GLY A 109 3.06 -1.61 22.88
N LEU A 110 3.64 -1.83 21.71
CA LEU A 110 5.06 -1.63 21.43
C LEU A 110 5.29 -0.24 20.80
N ASP A 111 6.53 0.24 20.84
CA ASP A 111 6.92 1.51 20.24
C ASP A 111 8.09 1.31 19.27
N TRP A 112 8.42 2.34 18.49
CA TRP A 112 9.56 2.34 17.59
C TRP A 112 10.87 2.24 18.39
N ASN A 113 11.59 1.13 18.23
CA ASN A 113 12.84 0.89 18.95
C ASN A 113 14.08 1.37 18.18
N GLU A 114 15.23 1.39 18.86
CA GLU A 114 16.50 1.83 18.28
C GLU A 114 16.98 0.88 17.17
N ASP A 115 16.74 -0.43 17.30
CA ASP A 115 17.12 -1.43 16.28
C ASP A 115 16.42 -1.18 14.95
N LEU A 116 15.11 -0.86 14.97
CA LEU A 116 14.34 -0.51 13.77
C LEU A 116 14.78 0.83 13.19
N ALA A 117 15.17 1.80 14.03
CA ALA A 117 15.72 3.06 13.57
C ALA A 117 17.07 2.86 12.86
N ILE A 118 17.94 1.98 13.38
CA ILE A 118 19.22 1.63 12.74
C ILE A 118 18.98 0.86 11.43
N LEU A 119 18.02 -0.07 11.42
CA LEU A 119 17.71 -0.88 10.23
C LEU A 119 17.16 -0.05 9.08
N THR A 120 16.23 0.86 9.37
CA THR A 120 15.48 1.60 8.35
C THR A 120 16.06 2.99 8.08
N GLY A 121 16.86 3.53 9.01
CA GLY A 121 17.35 4.91 8.98
C GLY A 121 16.32 5.96 9.41
N TYR A 122 15.12 5.56 9.84
CA TYR A 122 14.07 6.49 10.26
C TYR A 122 13.91 6.53 11.78
N SER A 123 13.91 7.73 12.35
CA SER A 123 13.52 7.93 13.74
C SER A 123 12.01 8.07 13.87
N ARG A 124 11.49 7.96 15.10
CA ARG A 124 10.08 8.24 15.38
C ARG A 124 9.62 9.62 14.88
N ASN A 125 10.51 10.62 14.97
CA ASN A 125 10.20 11.98 14.53
C ASN A 125 10.02 12.06 13.01
N ASP A 126 10.76 11.24 12.25
CA ASP A 126 10.65 11.19 10.78
C ASP A 126 9.37 10.48 10.33
N LEU A 127 8.85 9.54 11.15
CA LEU A 127 7.62 8.80 10.88
C LEU A 127 6.35 9.53 11.34
N SER A 128 6.48 10.46 12.30
CA SER A 128 5.36 11.21 12.87
C SER A 128 4.49 11.93 11.83
N PRO A 129 5.04 12.64 10.82
CA PRO A 129 4.22 13.29 9.80
C PRO A 129 3.37 12.29 9.00
N CYS A 130 3.93 11.14 8.63
CA CYS A 130 3.21 10.10 7.89
C CYS A 130 2.11 9.46 8.76
N SER A 131 2.38 9.27 10.06
CA SER A 131 1.38 8.78 11.01
C SER A 131 0.20 9.75 11.20
N VAL A 132 0.44 11.06 11.16
CA VAL A 132 -0.64 12.06 11.20
C VAL A 132 -1.54 11.92 9.96
N VAL A 133 -0.97 11.75 8.77
CA VAL A 133 -1.76 11.54 7.54
C VAL A 133 -2.59 10.26 7.61
N PHE A 134 -2.05 9.18 8.19
CA PHE A 134 -2.84 7.98 8.47
C PHE A 134 -4.00 8.24 9.44
N SER A 135 -3.75 8.99 10.52
CA SER A 135 -4.79 9.37 11.49
C SER A 135 -5.89 10.20 10.85
N ASP A 136 -5.50 11.25 10.13
CA ASP A 136 -6.43 12.15 9.44
C ASP A 136 -7.30 11.36 8.46
N LEU A 137 -6.71 10.45 7.69
CA LEU A 137 -7.46 9.62 6.74
C LEU A 137 -8.43 8.66 7.44
N VAL A 138 -8.01 7.99 8.52
CA VAL A 138 -8.86 7.06 9.28
C VAL A 138 -10.02 7.79 9.96
N LEU A 139 -9.79 9.01 10.43
CA LEU A 139 -10.78 9.86 11.09
C LEU A 139 -11.72 10.53 10.09
N SER A 140 -11.22 10.99 8.93
CA SER A 140 -12.02 11.62 7.87
C SER A 140 -12.87 10.62 7.09
N THR A 141 -12.56 9.33 7.20
CA THR A 141 -13.36 8.27 6.58
C THR A 141 -14.67 8.11 7.36
N ASP A 142 -15.63 8.96 7.05
CA ASP A 142 -17.01 8.91 7.55
C ASP A 142 -17.81 7.78 6.89
N ASN A 143 -17.43 7.38 5.68
CA ASN A 143 -18.15 6.36 4.91
C ASN A 143 -17.26 5.16 4.58
N PRO A 144 -17.29 4.08 5.38
CA PRO A 144 -16.51 2.88 5.11
C PRO A 144 -16.97 2.15 3.85
N LEU A 145 -18.09 2.53 3.20
CA LEU A 145 -18.62 1.84 2.03
C LEU A 145 -17.65 1.81 0.83
N ASP A 146 -16.90 2.89 0.57
CA ASP A 146 -15.92 2.93 -0.53
C ASP A 146 -14.69 2.07 -0.21
N LEU A 147 -14.17 2.18 1.02
CA LEU A 147 -13.10 1.29 1.49
C LEU A 147 -13.56 -0.17 1.55
N ARG A 148 -14.84 -0.42 1.85
CA ARG A 148 -15.41 -1.76 1.85
C ARG A 148 -15.52 -2.32 0.44
N ALA A 149 -15.87 -1.51 -0.54
CA ALA A 149 -15.89 -1.93 -1.93
C ALA A 149 -14.48 -2.33 -2.42
N THR A 150 -13.44 -1.65 -1.94
CA THR A 150 -12.05 -1.86 -2.42
C THR A 150 -11.26 -2.89 -1.60
N LEU A 151 -11.33 -2.86 -0.26
CA LEU A 151 -10.44 -3.60 0.64
C LEU A 151 -11.12 -4.75 1.39
N ASN A 152 -12.45 -4.81 1.46
CA ASN A 152 -13.17 -5.82 2.25
C ASN A 152 -13.02 -7.25 1.70
N PHE A 153 -12.58 -7.40 0.45
CA PHE A 153 -12.26 -8.71 -0.11
C PHE A 153 -11.00 -9.34 0.53
N ARG A 154 -10.12 -8.51 1.10
CA ARG A 154 -8.81 -8.92 1.63
C ARG A 154 -8.70 -8.74 3.15
N TYR A 155 -9.41 -7.77 3.73
CA TYR A 155 -9.31 -7.45 5.16
C TYR A 155 -10.69 -7.28 5.81
N PRO A 156 -10.85 -7.64 7.10
CA PRO A 156 -12.04 -7.32 7.89
C PRO A 156 -12.04 -5.83 8.27
N VAL A 157 -12.40 -4.97 7.31
CA VAL A 157 -12.27 -3.50 7.39
C VAL A 157 -12.86 -2.91 8.68
N ASP A 158 -14.04 -3.40 9.10
CA ASP A 158 -14.72 -2.88 10.30
C ASP A 158 -13.91 -3.12 11.58
N GLN A 159 -13.30 -4.30 11.72
CA GLN A 159 -12.48 -4.65 12.88
C GLN A 159 -11.15 -3.90 12.84
N THR A 160 -10.49 -3.85 11.67
CA THR A 160 -9.22 -3.16 11.50
C THR A 160 -9.34 -1.64 11.75
N MET A 161 -10.40 -1.01 11.25
CA MET A 161 -10.67 0.41 11.48
C MET A 161 -11.00 0.72 12.94
N ALA A 162 -11.69 -0.19 13.65
CA ALA A 162 -11.93 -0.03 15.08
C ALA A 162 -10.62 -0.03 15.88
N THR A 163 -9.70 -0.96 15.57
CA THR A 163 -8.37 -1.01 16.20
C THR A 163 -7.55 0.23 15.85
N LEU A 164 -7.56 0.70 14.61
CA LEU A 164 -6.81 1.91 14.24
C LEU A 164 -7.30 3.15 14.96
N ARG A 165 -8.62 3.32 15.12
CA ARG A 165 -9.20 4.46 15.85
C ARG A 165 -8.81 4.48 17.32
N THR A 166 -8.64 3.33 17.98
CA THR A 166 -8.19 3.29 19.38
C THR A 166 -6.70 3.62 19.51
N VAL A 167 -5.90 3.22 18.53
CA VAL A 167 -4.44 3.41 18.52
C VAL A 167 -4.07 4.84 18.15
N LEU A 168 -4.72 5.41 17.13
CA LEU A 168 -4.40 6.74 16.60
C LEU A 168 -5.03 7.89 17.41
N ALA A 169 -5.93 7.58 18.35
CA ALA A 169 -6.47 8.54 19.32
C ALA A 169 -5.57 8.76 20.55
N ARG A 170 -4.44 8.04 20.66
CA ARG A 170 -3.52 8.05 21.79
C ARG A 170 -2.22 8.78 21.47
#